data_AF-A0A1I1CYT1-F1
#
_entry.id   AF-A0A1I1CYT1-F1
#
_cell.length_a   1.000
_cell.length_b   1.000
_cell.length_c   1.000
_cell.angle_alpha   90.00
_cell.angle_beta   90.00
_cell.angle_gamma   90.00
#
_symmetry.space_group_name_H-M   'P 1'
#
loop_
_entity.id
_entity.type
_entity.pdbx_description
1 polymer ?
#
loop_
_entity_poly.entity_id
_entity_poly.type
_entity_poly.pdbx_seq_one_letter_code
_entity_poly.pdbx_strand_id
1 'polypeptide(L)'
;MQKNIFSLMLMWSLIPSTFYSQDLMQAVELNDIPSVMLFVENGADINQTDRMGFTPLHIAAWNGYAELTEYLLQKGANPNVLSQSGNTPLKFANPAIAKLLLRYGAFTNNTAPPVPELRYTPNIYIESSSPRPRVINRVVSNFIAGSSYPEKSYNILKKLSLEESLQVHNWDKDGNNSLHRAAQTGNLERVKLLIKSGIDPNSRNNNGDTPLRFAAENGHLEVIKYLVEQEGVDINTRNNSGTSPLMVASLNNDPKIVNYLTHFGANVNATATAFARRIREGEGEVDTIVEGWTPLMAAAQMGDNKTIQALLDANADLNATDNDNWNALMYAVQSGHLDTVRYLVKSGIDLNVESTFNQTALSIAVDEGNQPMIDFLKSVNAKDSSEPLLKLNETVIEILPTDEELSVYEDAVTAK
;
A
#
# COMPACT_ATOMS: atom_id res chain seq x y z
N MET A 1 -13.49 -47.08 -17.45
CA MET A 1 -13.62 -45.80 -16.71
C MET A 1 -13.81 -45.94 -15.19
N GLN A 2 -13.91 -47.13 -14.58
CA GLN A 2 -14.01 -47.28 -13.11
C GLN A 2 -12.73 -47.72 -12.38
N LYS A 3 -11.64 -48.07 -13.09
CA LYS A 3 -10.38 -48.52 -12.47
C LYS A 3 -9.43 -47.41 -12.01
N ASN A 4 -9.63 -46.15 -12.43
CA ASN A 4 -8.74 -45.03 -12.05
C ASN A 4 -9.17 -44.27 -10.79
N ILE A 5 -10.43 -44.39 -10.35
CA ILE A 5 -10.92 -43.66 -9.16
C ILE A 5 -10.47 -44.37 -7.88
N PHE A 6 -10.46 -45.71 -7.86
CA PHE A 6 -9.97 -46.48 -6.72
C PHE A 6 -8.45 -46.37 -6.51
N SER A 7 -7.67 -46.15 -7.58
CA SER A 7 -6.21 -45.95 -7.48
C SER A 7 -5.83 -44.59 -6.91
N LEU A 8 -6.64 -43.55 -7.14
CA LEU A 8 -6.45 -42.22 -6.54
C LEU A 8 -6.88 -42.19 -5.07
N MET A 9 -7.94 -42.92 -4.72
CA MET A 9 -8.45 -43.02 -3.34
C MET A 9 -7.49 -43.76 -2.40
N LEU A 10 -6.70 -44.71 -2.93
CA LEU A 10 -5.61 -45.40 -2.20
C LEU A 10 -4.31 -44.59 -2.12
N MET A 11 -4.08 -43.59 -2.98
CA MET A 11 -2.90 -42.71 -2.89
C MET A 11 -3.02 -41.67 -1.78
N TRP A 12 -4.22 -41.37 -1.27
CA TRP A 12 -4.43 -40.44 -0.16
C TRP A 12 -4.32 -41.07 1.23
N SER A 13 -4.27 -42.41 1.33
CA SER A 13 -4.14 -43.10 2.62
C SER A 13 -2.69 -43.18 3.14
N LEU A 14 -1.75 -42.42 2.54
CA LEU A 14 -0.32 -42.44 2.88
C LEU A 14 0.23 -41.06 3.26
N ILE A 15 -0.63 -40.05 3.46
CA ILE A 15 -0.19 -38.78 4.06
C ILE A 15 -0.24 -38.94 5.58
N PRO A 16 0.89 -38.87 6.29
CA PRO A 16 0.91 -39.06 7.74
C PRO A 16 0.02 -38.02 8.43
N SER A 17 -0.74 -38.45 9.44
CA SER A 17 -1.71 -37.63 10.22
C SER A 17 -1.13 -36.34 10.82
N THR A 18 0.20 -36.27 10.90
CA THR A 18 0.96 -35.09 11.35
C THR A 18 0.87 -33.92 10.37
N PHE A 19 0.60 -34.13 9.08
CA PHE A 19 0.52 -33.07 8.08
C PHE A 19 -0.77 -32.25 8.21
N TYR A 20 -1.92 -32.93 8.35
CA TYR A 20 -3.23 -32.26 8.46
C TYR A 20 -3.42 -31.46 9.75
N SER A 21 -2.69 -31.81 10.80
CA SER A 21 -2.91 -31.23 12.12
C SER A 21 -2.24 -29.83 12.24
N GLN A 22 -1.12 -29.61 11.54
CA GLN A 22 -0.50 -28.29 11.42
C GLN A 22 -1.37 -27.34 10.56
N ASP A 23 -1.98 -27.88 9.51
CA ASP A 23 -2.91 -27.15 8.64
C ASP A 23 -4.24 -26.83 9.35
N LEU A 24 -4.70 -27.69 10.28
CA LEU A 24 -5.88 -27.45 11.12
C LEU A 24 -5.69 -26.25 12.03
N MET A 25 -4.54 -26.14 12.71
CA MET A 25 -4.27 -25.01 13.62
C MET A 25 -4.29 -23.68 12.87
N GLN A 26 -3.68 -23.64 11.68
CA GLN A 26 -3.73 -22.47 10.82
C GLN A 26 -5.16 -22.14 10.35
N ALA A 27 -5.95 -23.15 9.95
CA ALA A 27 -7.34 -22.94 9.56
C ALA A 27 -8.21 -22.41 10.72
N VAL A 28 -7.95 -22.86 11.95
CA VAL A 28 -8.64 -22.40 13.16
C VAL A 28 -8.23 -20.98 13.53
N GLU A 29 -6.95 -20.66 13.47
CA GLU A 29 -6.43 -19.30 13.62
C GLU A 29 -7.04 -18.36 12.59
N LEU A 30 -7.27 -18.86 11.37
CA LEU A 30 -7.91 -18.15 10.26
C LEU A 30 -9.45 -18.06 10.36
N ASN A 31 -10.07 -18.84 11.26
CA ASN A 31 -11.52 -19.09 11.34
C ASN A 31 -12.13 -19.56 10.00
N ASP A 32 -11.35 -20.32 9.22
CA ASP A 32 -11.77 -20.92 7.96
C ASP A 32 -12.56 -22.21 8.24
N ILE A 33 -13.82 -22.07 8.64
CA ILE A 33 -14.70 -23.18 9.01
C ILE A 33 -14.74 -24.27 7.92
N PRO A 34 -14.88 -23.96 6.61
CA PRO A 34 -14.81 -24.98 5.56
C PRO A 34 -13.53 -25.82 5.57
N SER A 35 -12.36 -25.19 5.75
CA SER A 35 -11.09 -25.92 5.82
C SER A 35 -10.96 -26.71 7.14
N VAL A 36 -11.38 -26.14 8.27
CA VAL A 36 -11.46 -26.88 9.54
C VAL A 36 -12.37 -28.09 9.37
N MET A 37 -13.53 -27.93 8.74
CA MET A 37 -14.46 -29.04 8.47
C MET A 37 -13.79 -30.11 7.63
N LEU A 38 -13.15 -29.71 6.53
CA LEU A 38 -12.44 -30.62 5.64
C LEU A 38 -11.33 -31.38 6.37
N PHE A 39 -10.53 -30.71 7.20
CA PHE A 39 -9.43 -31.34 7.92
C PHE A 39 -9.92 -32.27 9.02
N VAL A 40 -10.92 -31.85 9.80
CA VAL A 40 -11.53 -32.68 10.84
C VAL A 40 -12.22 -33.90 10.23
N GLU A 41 -12.90 -33.75 9.08
CA GLU A 41 -13.51 -34.86 8.35
C GLU A 41 -12.48 -35.82 7.74
N ASN A 42 -11.29 -35.33 7.39
CA ASN A 42 -10.16 -36.14 6.95
C ASN A 42 -9.27 -36.67 8.10
N GLY A 43 -9.72 -36.55 9.36
CA GLY A 43 -9.08 -37.19 10.51
C GLY A 43 -7.95 -36.39 11.16
N ALA A 44 -7.90 -35.06 10.96
CA ALA A 44 -7.01 -34.20 11.72
C ALA A 44 -7.30 -34.28 13.23
N ASP A 45 -6.25 -34.25 14.06
CA ASP A 45 -6.41 -34.31 15.51
C ASP A 45 -6.93 -32.98 16.06
N ILE A 46 -8.22 -32.98 16.42
CA ILE A 46 -8.95 -31.82 16.92
C ILE A 46 -8.46 -31.31 18.29
N ASN A 47 -7.66 -32.12 19.00
CA ASN A 47 -7.07 -31.77 20.29
C ASN A 47 -5.55 -31.58 20.21
N GLN A 48 -4.96 -31.56 19.00
CA GLN A 48 -3.54 -31.30 18.85
C GLN A 48 -3.17 -29.97 19.50
N THR A 49 -2.04 -29.94 20.20
CA THR A 49 -1.49 -28.73 20.79
C THR A 49 -0.35 -28.16 19.96
N ASP A 50 -0.25 -26.83 19.93
CA ASP A 50 0.92 -26.13 19.41
C ASP A 50 2.10 -26.17 20.40
N ARG A 51 3.18 -25.44 20.07
CA ARG A 51 4.38 -25.32 20.91
C ARG A 51 4.14 -24.67 22.27
N MET A 52 2.99 -24.03 22.49
CA MET A 52 2.59 -23.37 23.73
C MET A 52 1.50 -24.17 24.48
N GLY A 53 1.11 -25.33 23.97
CA GLY A 53 0.05 -26.16 24.56
C GLY A 53 -1.37 -25.73 24.17
N PHE A 54 -1.54 -24.82 23.21
CA PHE A 54 -2.85 -24.37 22.76
C PHE A 54 -3.46 -25.38 21.78
N THR A 55 -4.71 -25.75 22.02
CA THR A 55 -5.53 -26.54 21.08
C THR A 55 -6.33 -25.65 20.14
N PRO A 56 -6.91 -26.20 19.05
CA PRO A 56 -7.89 -25.49 18.22
C PRO A 56 -8.95 -24.75 19.05
N LEU A 57 -9.43 -25.39 20.12
CA LEU A 57 -10.47 -24.84 20.97
C LEU A 57 -9.97 -23.67 21.84
N HIS A 58 -8.69 -23.66 22.27
CA HIS A 58 -8.11 -22.50 22.95
C HIS A 58 -8.06 -21.28 22.02
N ILE A 59 -7.64 -21.50 20.77
CA ILE A 59 -7.52 -20.45 19.77
C ILE A 59 -8.91 -19.90 19.41
N ALA A 60 -9.88 -20.79 19.17
CA ALA A 60 -11.26 -20.40 18.89
C ALA A 60 -11.90 -19.63 20.06
N ALA A 61 -11.61 -20.04 21.31
CA ALA A 61 -12.10 -19.39 22.51
C ALA A 61 -11.48 -18.00 22.74
N TRP A 62 -10.15 -17.89 22.63
CA TRP A 62 -9.41 -16.63 22.73
C TRP A 62 -9.91 -15.60 21.71
N ASN A 63 -10.14 -16.04 20.47
CA ASN A 63 -10.53 -15.14 19.39
C ASN A 63 -12.03 -14.85 19.30
N GLY A 64 -12.86 -15.53 20.10
CA GLY A 64 -14.29 -15.26 20.11
C GLY A 64 -15.08 -15.91 18.97
N TYR A 65 -14.59 -16.98 18.35
CA TYR A 65 -15.26 -17.71 17.27
C TYR A 65 -16.33 -18.67 17.80
N ALA A 66 -17.53 -18.17 18.09
CA ALA A 66 -18.61 -18.98 18.69
C ALA A 66 -19.04 -20.16 17.81
N GLU A 67 -19.23 -19.96 16.50
CA GLU A 67 -19.65 -21.00 15.56
C GLU A 67 -18.59 -22.09 15.40
N LEU A 68 -17.32 -21.70 15.22
CA LEU A 68 -16.21 -22.64 15.14
C LEU A 68 -15.99 -23.36 16.48
N THR A 69 -16.14 -22.66 17.60
CA THR A 69 -16.06 -23.27 18.94
C THR A 69 -17.16 -24.32 19.11
N GLU A 70 -18.40 -24.00 18.72
CA GLU A 70 -19.50 -24.96 18.77
C GLU A 70 -19.26 -26.14 17.82
N TYR A 71 -18.76 -25.91 16.61
CA TYR A 71 -18.38 -26.99 15.69
C TYR A 71 -17.29 -27.90 16.28
N LEU A 72 -16.20 -27.31 16.80
CA LEU A 72 -15.09 -28.06 17.38
C LEU A 72 -15.57 -28.90 18.57
N LEU A 73 -16.42 -28.33 19.44
CA LEU A 73 -17.03 -29.03 20.56
C LEU A 73 -17.97 -30.16 20.10
N GLN A 74 -18.78 -29.94 19.05
CA GLN A 74 -19.63 -30.97 18.45
C GLN A 74 -18.81 -32.12 17.85
N LYS A 75 -17.61 -31.84 17.35
CA LYS A 75 -16.67 -32.84 16.80
C LYS A 75 -15.75 -33.45 17.86
N GLY A 76 -15.96 -33.15 19.14
CA GLY A 76 -15.27 -33.81 20.26
C GLY A 76 -14.00 -33.12 20.75
N ALA A 77 -13.82 -31.82 20.48
CA ALA A 77 -12.75 -31.04 21.11
C ALA A 77 -12.95 -31.00 22.64
N ASN A 78 -11.89 -31.28 23.40
CA ASN A 78 -11.92 -31.31 24.85
C ASN A 78 -11.77 -29.87 25.41
N PRO A 79 -12.80 -29.33 26.10
CA PRO A 79 -12.78 -27.96 26.63
C PRO A 79 -11.92 -27.78 27.88
N ASN A 80 -11.25 -28.84 28.34
CA ASN A 80 -10.47 -28.85 29.58
C ASN A 80 -8.97 -29.14 29.37
N VAL A 81 -8.49 -29.16 28.12
CA VAL A 81 -7.04 -29.26 27.86
C VAL A 81 -6.33 -28.05 28.46
N LEU A 82 -5.16 -28.24 29.06
CA LEU A 82 -4.36 -27.18 29.64
C LEU A 82 -3.24 -26.77 28.69
N SER A 83 -3.06 -25.46 28.50
CA SER A 83 -1.85 -24.91 27.89
C SER A 83 -0.61 -25.12 28.77
N GLN A 84 0.58 -24.82 28.25
CA GLN A 84 1.80 -24.84 29.08
C GLN A 84 1.76 -23.88 30.27
N SER A 85 0.93 -22.83 30.20
CA SER A 85 0.68 -21.89 31.30
C SER A 85 -0.44 -22.36 32.25
N GLY A 86 -0.95 -23.58 32.09
CA GLY A 86 -1.97 -24.18 32.95
C GLY A 86 -3.37 -23.60 32.75
N ASN A 87 -3.66 -23.02 31.58
CA ASN A 87 -4.95 -22.39 31.30
C ASN A 87 -5.80 -23.25 30.36
N THR A 88 -7.12 -23.34 30.63
CA THR A 88 -8.10 -23.97 29.73
C THR A 88 -8.62 -22.97 28.68
N PRO A 89 -9.29 -23.42 27.60
CA PRO A 89 -9.98 -22.53 26.65
C PRO A 89 -10.95 -21.56 27.32
N LEU A 90 -11.59 -21.98 28.42
CA LEU A 90 -12.56 -21.16 29.17
C LEU A 90 -11.92 -19.89 29.74
N LYS A 91 -10.63 -19.93 30.11
CA LYS A 91 -9.92 -18.77 30.66
C LYS A 91 -9.82 -17.62 29.65
N PHE A 92 -9.82 -17.94 28.36
CA PHE A 92 -9.68 -16.97 27.27
C PHE A 92 -11.03 -16.60 26.64
N ALA A 93 -12.12 -17.23 27.06
CA ALA A 93 -13.42 -17.11 26.45
C ALA A 93 -14.18 -15.82 26.86
N ASN A 94 -14.83 -15.18 25.89
CA ASN A 94 -15.84 -14.16 26.16
C ASN A 94 -17.14 -14.79 26.70
N PRO A 95 -18.11 -14.01 27.22
CA PRO A 95 -19.31 -14.56 27.86
C PRO A 95 -20.15 -15.51 26.99
N ALA A 96 -20.18 -15.32 25.66
CA ALA A 96 -20.92 -16.20 24.75
C ALA A 96 -20.21 -17.55 24.58
N ILE A 97 -18.90 -17.55 24.42
CA ILE A 97 -18.10 -18.77 24.33
C ILE A 97 -17.99 -19.46 25.67
N ALA A 98 -17.87 -18.72 26.77
CA ALA A 98 -17.84 -19.30 28.10
C ALA A 98 -19.11 -20.12 28.35
N LYS A 99 -20.29 -19.61 27.95
CA LYS A 99 -21.54 -20.38 28.00
C LYS A 99 -21.49 -21.64 27.14
N LEU A 100 -20.94 -21.58 25.92
CA LEU A 100 -20.77 -22.76 25.06
C LEU A 100 -19.81 -23.78 25.69
N LEU A 101 -18.63 -23.37 26.11
CA LEU A 101 -17.65 -24.24 26.76
C LEU A 101 -18.24 -24.90 28.03
N LEU A 102 -18.93 -24.13 28.88
CA LEU A 102 -19.62 -24.68 30.05
C LEU A 102 -20.73 -25.67 29.69
N ARG A 103 -21.50 -25.39 28.63
CA ARG A 103 -22.53 -26.31 28.10
C ARG A 103 -21.93 -27.64 27.66
N TYR A 104 -20.70 -27.63 27.16
CA TYR A 104 -19.96 -28.82 26.73
C TYR A 104 -18.98 -29.35 27.80
N GLY A 105 -19.13 -28.95 29.06
CA GLY A 105 -18.44 -29.57 30.20
C GLY A 105 -17.09 -28.93 30.59
N ALA A 106 -16.86 -27.66 30.25
CA ALA A 106 -15.69 -26.92 30.75
C ALA A 106 -15.75 -26.69 32.26
N PHE A 107 -14.61 -26.80 32.95
CA PHE A 107 -14.52 -26.52 34.39
C PHE A 107 -14.21 -25.04 34.64
N THR A 108 -14.93 -24.41 35.57
CA THR A 108 -14.76 -22.98 35.93
C THR A 108 -13.51 -22.69 36.77
N ASN A 109 -12.88 -23.74 37.30
CA ASN A 109 -11.63 -23.74 38.04
C ASN A 109 -10.61 -24.61 37.28
N ASN A 110 -9.33 -24.25 37.30
CA ASN A 110 -8.24 -25.00 36.64
C ASN A 110 -7.98 -26.39 37.26
N THR A 111 -8.98 -26.97 37.94
CA THR A 111 -8.93 -28.25 38.65
C THR A 111 -10.26 -28.97 38.42
N ALA A 112 -10.22 -30.13 37.75
CA ALA A 112 -11.39 -30.97 37.48
C ALA A 112 -12.23 -31.24 38.75
N PRO A 113 -13.59 -31.18 38.72
CA PRO A 113 -14.40 -31.40 39.90
C PRO A 113 -15.04 -32.81 39.92
N PRO A 114 -15.32 -33.39 41.10
CA PRO A 114 -16.32 -34.45 41.24
C PRO A 114 -17.73 -33.83 41.12
N VAL A 115 -18.64 -34.52 40.41
CA VAL A 115 -20.09 -34.20 40.22
C VAL A 115 -20.88 -34.20 41.54
N PRO A 116 -22.17 -33.77 41.60
CA PRO A 116 -22.93 -32.71 40.89
C PRO A 116 -23.75 -31.82 41.89
N GLU A 117 -24.36 -30.70 41.44
CA GLU A 117 -25.78 -30.36 41.70
C GLU A 117 -26.22 -28.97 41.14
N LEU A 118 -27.30 -29.03 40.35
CA LEU A 118 -28.46 -28.12 40.21
C LEU A 118 -28.38 -26.69 40.79
N ARG A 119 -28.74 -25.67 39.98
CA ARG A 119 -29.92 -24.79 40.20
C ARG A 119 -29.99 -23.57 39.24
N TYR A 120 -31.20 -23.39 38.69
CA TYR A 120 -31.95 -22.15 38.41
C TYR A 120 -31.42 -21.06 37.45
N THR A 121 -32.00 -21.07 36.22
CA THR A 121 -32.90 -20.06 35.57
C THR A 121 -32.97 -18.61 36.08
N PRO A 122 -33.57 -17.65 35.34
CA PRO A 122 -33.55 -17.32 33.89
C PRO A 122 -33.49 -15.75 33.67
N ASN A 123 -33.88 -15.28 32.47
CA ASN A 123 -34.30 -13.89 32.09
C ASN A 123 -33.17 -12.92 31.64
N ILE A 124 -33.25 -12.12 30.56
CA ILE A 124 -34.37 -11.55 29.77
C ILE A 124 -33.93 -11.35 28.29
N TYR A 125 -34.90 -11.48 27.37
CA TYR A 125 -34.89 -11.07 25.95
C TYR A 125 -34.52 -9.60 25.69
N ILE A 126 -33.80 -9.30 24.60
CA ILE A 126 -34.22 -8.36 23.53
C ILE A 126 -33.59 -8.81 22.19
N GLU A 127 -34.42 -9.00 21.16
CA GLU A 127 -34.03 -9.21 19.76
C GLU A 127 -33.54 -7.91 19.11
N SER A 128 -32.44 -7.95 18.35
CA SER A 128 -32.39 -7.28 17.05
C SER A 128 -31.25 -7.83 16.19
N SER A 129 -31.62 -8.07 14.94
CA SER A 129 -30.87 -8.66 13.84
C SER A 129 -29.76 -7.71 13.38
N SER A 130 -28.49 -8.10 13.50
CA SER A 130 -27.36 -7.50 12.78
C SER A 130 -26.16 -8.47 12.81
N PRO A 131 -25.42 -8.66 11.71
CA PRO A 131 -24.22 -9.52 11.73
C PRO A 131 -23.19 -8.90 12.68
N ARG A 132 -22.71 -9.67 13.65
CA ARG A 132 -21.90 -9.13 14.76
C ARG A 132 -20.55 -8.56 14.25
N PRO A 133 -20.08 -7.41 14.76
CA PRO A 133 -18.96 -6.61 14.22
C PRO A 133 -17.62 -7.33 13.93
N ARG A 134 -17.36 -8.51 14.51
CA ARG A 134 -16.04 -9.19 14.41
C ARG A 134 -15.82 -9.99 13.13
N VAL A 135 -16.85 -10.60 12.54
CA VAL A 135 -16.73 -11.30 11.25
C VAL A 135 -16.52 -10.29 10.12
N ILE A 136 -17.21 -9.15 10.23
CA ILE A 136 -17.07 -7.99 9.35
C ILE A 136 -15.63 -7.50 9.40
N ASN A 137 -15.11 -7.15 10.58
CA ASN A 137 -13.73 -6.67 10.73
C ASN A 137 -12.69 -7.65 10.17
N ARG A 138 -12.93 -8.97 10.21
CA ARG A 138 -11.96 -9.97 9.74
C ARG A 138 -11.99 -10.20 8.23
N VAL A 139 -13.17 -10.31 7.62
CA VAL A 139 -13.32 -10.38 6.15
C VAL A 139 -12.72 -9.13 5.52
N VAL A 140 -12.94 -8.00 6.17
CA VAL A 140 -12.41 -6.71 5.81
C VAL A 140 -10.89 -6.61 6.05
N SER A 141 -10.35 -7.07 7.18
CA SER A 141 -8.89 -7.15 7.41
C SER A 141 -8.17 -8.04 6.39
N ASN A 142 -8.75 -9.18 6.00
CA ASN A 142 -8.17 -10.05 4.98
C ASN A 142 -8.26 -9.46 3.57
N PHE A 143 -9.30 -8.65 3.32
CA PHE A 143 -9.42 -7.87 2.11
C PHE A 143 -8.32 -6.79 2.03
N ILE A 144 -8.06 -6.07 3.14
CA ILE A 144 -6.98 -5.07 3.31
C ILE A 144 -5.59 -5.69 3.17
N ALA A 145 -5.34 -6.83 3.82
CA ALA A 145 -4.02 -7.47 3.94
C ALA A 145 -3.52 -8.17 2.66
N GLY A 146 -4.15 -7.95 1.50
CA GLY A 146 -3.61 -8.44 0.24
C GLY A 146 -3.87 -9.92 -0.08
N SER A 147 -4.73 -10.64 0.65
CA SER A 147 -5.02 -12.07 0.40
C SER A 147 -5.44 -12.40 -1.05
N SER A 148 -5.10 -13.60 -1.54
CA SER A 148 -5.12 -14.01 -2.96
C SER A 148 -6.52 -14.09 -3.65
N TYR A 149 -7.62 -13.66 -3.03
CA TYR A 149 -8.98 -13.81 -3.58
C TYR A 149 -9.93 -12.64 -3.26
N PRO A 150 -9.70 -11.45 -3.86
CA PRO A 150 -10.50 -10.24 -3.59
C PRO A 150 -11.97 -10.37 -4.04
N GLU A 151 -12.25 -11.04 -5.17
CA GLU A 151 -13.63 -11.20 -5.68
C GLU A 151 -14.52 -12.03 -4.76
N LYS A 152 -14.00 -13.12 -4.18
CA LYS A 152 -14.77 -13.97 -3.25
C LYS A 152 -15.13 -13.20 -1.99
N SER A 153 -14.19 -12.44 -1.44
CA SER A 153 -14.38 -11.62 -0.25
C SER A 153 -15.40 -10.49 -0.50
N TYR A 154 -15.33 -9.83 -1.65
CA TYR A 154 -16.32 -8.82 -2.05
C TYR A 154 -17.70 -9.42 -2.30
N ASN A 155 -17.81 -10.56 -2.98
CA ASN A 155 -19.10 -11.23 -3.19
C ASN A 155 -19.75 -11.62 -1.86
N ILE A 156 -18.96 -11.97 -0.83
CA ILE A 156 -19.45 -12.21 0.53
C ILE A 156 -19.94 -10.89 1.16
N LEU A 157 -19.15 -9.80 1.10
CA LEU A 157 -19.54 -8.49 1.65
C LEU A 157 -20.81 -7.93 1.00
N LYS A 158 -20.93 -8.08 -0.32
CA LYS A 158 -22.11 -7.72 -1.11
C LYS A 158 -23.34 -8.57 -0.75
N LYS A 159 -23.17 -9.89 -0.65
CA LYS A 159 -24.27 -10.81 -0.25
C LYS A 159 -24.77 -10.53 1.17
N LEU A 160 -23.93 -9.97 2.03
CA LEU A 160 -24.27 -9.58 3.40
C LEU A 160 -24.84 -8.15 3.50
N SER A 161 -24.96 -7.39 2.40
CA SER A 161 -25.38 -5.97 2.41
C SER A 161 -24.53 -5.09 3.33
N LEU A 162 -23.23 -5.38 3.41
CA LEU A 162 -22.26 -4.73 4.29
C LEU A 162 -21.34 -3.75 3.53
N GLU A 163 -21.80 -3.18 2.41
CA GLU A 163 -21.01 -2.25 1.59
C GLU A 163 -20.60 -1.00 2.40
N GLU A 164 -21.46 -0.54 3.32
CA GLU A 164 -21.10 0.49 4.31
C GLU A 164 -19.91 0.08 5.20
N SER A 165 -19.73 -1.21 5.52
CA SER A 165 -18.61 -1.65 6.37
C SER A 165 -17.23 -1.60 5.69
N LEU A 166 -17.18 -1.54 4.35
CA LEU A 166 -15.95 -1.25 3.61
C LEU A 166 -15.56 0.22 3.74
N GLN A 167 -16.55 1.11 3.81
CA GLN A 167 -16.37 2.55 3.96
C GLN A 167 -16.02 2.94 5.41
N VAL A 168 -16.53 2.21 6.41
CA VAL A 168 -16.73 2.83 7.74
C VAL A 168 -15.60 2.63 8.76
N HIS A 169 -14.65 1.65 8.71
CA HIS A 169 -13.71 1.48 9.87
C HIS A 169 -12.30 0.87 9.61
N ASN A 170 -11.68 1.06 8.44
CA ASN A 170 -10.52 0.24 8.06
C ASN A 170 -9.19 0.96 7.91
N TRP A 171 -8.94 1.88 8.82
CA TRP A 171 -7.67 2.57 8.88
C TRP A 171 -6.67 1.74 9.67
N ASP A 172 -5.52 1.45 9.07
CA ASP A 172 -4.40 1.02 9.89
C ASP A 172 -3.92 2.16 10.79
N LYS A 173 -2.89 1.89 11.61
CA LYS A 173 -2.30 2.88 12.53
C LYS A 173 -1.88 4.20 11.85
N ASP A 174 -1.65 4.17 10.54
CA ASP A 174 -1.19 5.31 9.75
C ASP A 174 -2.36 5.96 8.98
N GLY A 175 -3.60 5.54 9.23
CA GLY A 175 -4.79 6.08 8.57
C GLY A 175 -5.11 5.45 7.22
N ASN A 176 -4.34 4.46 6.75
CA ASN A 176 -4.54 3.92 5.41
C ASN A 176 -5.74 3.00 5.36
N ASN A 177 -6.65 3.24 4.41
CA ASN A 177 -7.73 2.32 4.10
C ASN A 177 -7.31 1.22 3.11
N SER A 178 -8.22 0.29 2.78
CA SER A 178 -7.97 -0.78 1.80
C SER A 178 -7.53 -0.28 0.43
N LEU A 179 -8.02 0.89 -0.01
CA LEU A 179 -7.74 1.46 -1.32
C LEU A 179 -6.31 2.01 -1.39
N HIS A 180 -5.79 2.59 -0.31
CA HIS A 180 -4.38 2.97 -0.21
C HIS A 180 -3.47 1.75 -0.39
N ARG A 181 -3.75 0.64 0.31
CA ARG A 181 -2.95 -0.59 0.23
C ARG A 181 -3.06 -1.27 -1.15
N ALA A 182 -4.24 -1.27 -1.75
CA ALA A 182 -4.44 -1.78 -3.11
C ALA A 182 -3.66 -0.93 -4.14
N ALA A 183 -3.69 0.40 -3.99
CA ALA A 183 -2.94 1.31 -4.84
C ALA A 183 -1.42 1.16 -4.67
N GLN A 184 -0.94 1.03 -3.43
CA GLN A 184 0.48 0.79 -3.12
C GLN A 184 1.03 -0.49 -3.79
N THR A 185 0.21 -1.54 -3.84
CA THR A 185 0.61 -2.85 -4.38
C THR A 185 0.35 -3.00 -5.88
N GLY A 186 -0.25 -2.00 -6.54
CA GLY A 186 -0.56 -2.05 -7.96
C GLY A 186 -1.68 -3.02 -8.33
N ASN A 187 -2.49 -3.47 -7.37
CA ASN A 187 -3.55 -4.46 -7.62
C ASN A 187 -4.79 -3.78 -8.22
N LEU A 188 -4.77 -3.56 -9.53
CA LEU A 188 -5.84 -2.88 -10.27
C LEU A 188 -7.23 -3.48 -10.03
N GLU A 189 -7.34 -4.81 -10.04
CA GLU A 189 -8.65 -5.47 -9.83
C GLU A 189 -9.20 -5.21 -8.42
N ARG A 190 -8.34 -5.13 -7.40
CA ARG A 190 -8.75 -4.68 -6.07
C ARG A 190 -9.19 -3.22 -6.06
N VAL A 191 -8.46 -2.34 -6.74
CA VAL A 191 -8.80 -0.91 -6.82
C VAL A 191 -10.18 -0.73 -7.45
N LYS A 192 -10.44 -1.37 -8.60
CA LYS A 192 -11.74 -1.37 -9.28
C LYS A 192 -12.88 -1.83 -8.37
N LEU A 193 -12.65 -2.95 -7.68
CA LEU A 193 -13.62 -3.55 -6.78
C LEU A 193 -13.96 -2.61 -5.61
N LEU A 194 -12.96 -1.96 -5.04
CA LEU A 194 -13.11 -1.07 -3.90
C LEU A 194 -13.85 0.22 -4.23
N ILE A 195 -13.53 0.84 -5.37
CA ILE A 195 -14.25 2.03 -5.83
C ILE A 195 -15.70 1.69 -6.13
N LYS A 196 -15.96 0.55 -6.80
CA LYS A 196 -17.32 0.04 -7.04
C LYS A 196 -18.08 -0.27 -5.73
N SER A 197 -17.37 -0.51 -4.64
CA SER A 197 -17.96 -0.68 -3.30
C SER A 197 -18.30 0.63 -2.59
N GLY A 198 -18.02 1.77 -3.23
CA GLY A 198 -18.25 3.11 -2.67
C GLY A 198 -17.14 3.62 -1.75
N ILE A 199 -15.94 3.03 -1.76
CA ILE A 199 -14.80 3.68 -1.08
C ILE A 199 -14.44 4.94 -1.85
N ASP A 200 -14.38 6.07 -1.15
CA ASP A 200 -13.97 7.35 -1.72
C ASP A 200 -12.53 7.28 -2.27
N PRO A 201 -12.32 7.47 -3.59
CA PRO A 201 -11.00 7.46 -4.20
C PRO A 201 -10.08 8.59 -3.74
N ASN A 202 -10.64 9.66 -3.15
CA ASN A 202 -9.89 10.77 -2.55
C ASN A 202 -9.65 10.63 -1.05
N SER A 203 -9.98 9.48 -0.45
CA SER A 203 -9.76 9.22 0.98
C SER A 203 -8.33 9.58 1.39
N ARG A 204 -8.17 10.24 2.55
CA ARG A 204 -6.87 10.68 3.06
C ARG A 204 -6.46 9.89 4.31
N ASN A 205 -5.20 9.45 4.37
CA ASN A 205 -4.63 8.84 5.58
C ASN A 205 -4.18 9.91 6.61
N ASN A 206 -3.53 9.51 7.71
CA ASN A 206 -3.10 10.44 8.77
C ASN A 206 -2.06 11.46 8.28
N ASN A 207 -1.29 11.12 7.25
CA ASN A 207 -0.33 12.00 6.59
C ASN A 207 -0.97 12.85 5.48
N GLY A 208 -2.27 12.70 5.22
CA GLY A 208 -2.96 13.38 4.14
C GLY A 208 -2.74 12.77 2.76
N ASP A 209 -2.14 11.58 2.69
CA ASP A 209 -1.89 10.89 1.43
C ASP A 209 -3.18 10.30 0.87
N THR A 210 -3.30 10.25 -0.45
CA THR A 210 -4.40 9.61 -1.18
C THR A 210 -3.95 8.32 -1.86
N PRO A 211 -4.88 7.42 -2.25
CA PRO A 211 -4.54 6.25 -3.06
C PRO A 211 -3.80 6.60 -4.36
N LEU A 212 -4.15 7.71 -5.01
CA LEU A 212 -3.45 8.17 -6.21
C LEU A 212 -1.98 8.48 -5.93
N ARG A 213 -1.66 9.12 -4.80
CA ARG A 213 -0.26 9.36 -4.40
C ARG A 213 0.50 8.05 -4.21
N PHE A 214 -0.10 7.04 -3.56
CA PHE A 214 0.53 5.73 -3.37
C PHE A 214 0.79 5.02 -4.70
N ALA A 215 -0.16 5.06 -5.64
CA ALA A 215 0.03 4.49 -6.97
C ALA A 215 1.15 5.20 -7.73
N ALA A 216 1.19 6.54 -7.65
CA ALA A 216 2.22 7.38 -8.27
C ALA A 216 3.62 7.13 -7.68
N GLU A 217 3.74 7.06 -6.35
CA GLU A 217 4.99 6.76 -5.64
C GLU A 217 5.55 5.39 -6.01
N ASN A 218 4.69 4.39 -6.22
CA ASN A 218 5.11 3.02 -6.50
C ASN A 218 5.13 2.66 -8.00
N GLY A 219 4.90 3.64 -8.90
CA GLY A 219 5.04 3.44 -10.34
C GLY A 219 3.90 2.65 -11.02
N HIS A 220 2.71 2.58 -10.42
CA HIS A 220 1.62 1.73 -10.90
C HIS A 220 0.72 2.42 -11.93
N LEU A 221 1.23 2.60 -13.16
CA LEU A 221 0.55 3.36 -14.24
C LEU A 221 -0.91 2.94 -14.46
N GLU A 222 -1.21 1.64 -14.53
CA GLU A 222 -2.59 1.18 -14.81
C GLU A 222 -3.57 1.48 -13.66
N VAL A 223 -3.08 1.54 -12.41
CA VAL A 223 -3.88 2.00 -11.28
C VAL A 223 -4.10 3.51 -11.34
N ILE A 224 -3.05 4.27 -11.71
CA ILE A 224 -3.13 5.72 -11.87
C ILE A 224 -4.17 6.09 -12.93
N LYS A 225 -4.12 5.44 -14.10
CA LYS A 225 -5.08 5.65 -15.18
C LYS A 225 -6.51 5.46 -14.69
N TYR A 226 -6.77 4.30 -14.08
CA TYR A 226 -8.09 3.97 -13.58
C TYR A 226 -8.58 4.97 -12.52
N LEU A 227 -7.73 5.41 -11.59
CA LEU A 227 -8.09 6.38 -10.55
C LEU A 227 -8.41 7.76 -11.14
N VAL A 228 -7.56 8.28 -12.03
CA VAL A 228 -7.73 9.61 -12.65
C VAL A 228 -9.00 9.68 -13.51
N GLU A 229 -9.40 8.55 -14.10
CA GLU A 229 -10.65 8.43 -14.88
C GLU A 229 -11.92 8.36 -14.01
N GLN A 230 -11.82 8.21 -12.68
CA GLN A 230 -13.01 8.23 -11.81
C GLN A 230 -13.54 9.65 -11.60
N GLU A 231 -14.87 9.79 -11.63
CA GLU A 231 -15.54 11.07 -11.40
C GLU A 231 -15.16 11.65 -10.02
N GLY A 232 -14.75 12.92 -10.02
CA GLY A 232 -14.44 13.67 -8.79
C GLY A 232 -13.07 13.38 -8.18
N VAL A 233 -12.21 12.58 -8.81
CA VAL A 233 -10.82 12.39 -8.33
C VAL A 233 -10.00 13.66 -8.56
N ASP A 234 -9.35 14.13 -7.50
CA ASP A 234 -8.47 15.30 -7.56
C ASP A 234 -7.01 14.88 -7.79
N ILE A 235 -6.57 15.05 -9.04
CA ILE A 235 -5.19 14.77 -9.48
C ILE A 235 -4.15 15.64 -8.77
N ASN A 236 -4.57 16.79 -8.25
CA ASN A 236 -3.72 17.79 -7.61
C ASN A 236 -3.74 17.70 -6.08
N THR A 237 -4.20 16.58 -5.52
CA THR A 237 -4.17 16.33 -4.08
C THR A 237 -2.77 16.55 -3.50
N ARG A 238 -2.72 17.07 -2.27
CA ARG A 238 -1.47 17.36 -1.56
C ARG A 238 -1.53 16.77 -0.17
N ASN A 239 -0.50 16.06 0.27
CA ASN A 239 -0.44 15.53 1.63
C ASN A 239 -0.10 16.62 2.66
N ASN A 240 0.10 16.26 3.93
CA ASN A 240 0.40 17.23 5.01
C ASN A 240 1.75 17.93 4.82
N SER A 241 2.66 17.31 4.06
CA SER A 241 3.94 17.89 3.61
C SER A 241 3.80 18.72 2.33
N GLY A 242 2.58 18.88 1.80
CA GLY A 242 2.32 19.57 0.55
C GLY A 242 2.74 18.79 -0.70
N THR A 243 3.11 17.51 -0.59
CA THR A 243 3.57 16.68 -1.71
C THR A 243 2.41 16.21 -2.57
N SER A 244 2.52 16.38 -3.90
CA SER A 244 1.51 15.94 -4.88
C SER A 244 1.83 14.57 -5.52
N PRO A 245 0.85 13.89 -6.15
CA PRO A 245 1.11 12.69 -6.95
C PRO A 245 2.18 12.89 -8.02
N LEU A 246 2.19 14.05 -8.71
CA LEU A 246 3.18 14.34 -9.74
C LEU A 246 4.60 14.46 -9.17
N MET A 247 4.77 15.02 -7.97
CA MET A 247 6.08 15.11 -7.33
C MET A 247 6.67 13.72 -7.04
N VAL A 248 5.88 12.82 -6.44
CA VAL A 248 6.36 11.45 -6.16
C VAL A 248 6.51 10.62 -7.44
N ALA A 249 5.72 10.88 -8.48
CA ALA A 249 5.93 10.28 -9.78
C ALA A 249 7.24 10.75 -10.43
N SER A 250 7.65 12.00 -10.19
CA SER A 250 8.89 12.56 -10.75
C SER A 250 10.16 12.09 -10.03
N LEU A 251 10.02 11.46 -8.86
CA LEU A 251 11.07 10.68 -8.21
C LEU A 251 11.25 9.30 -8.84
N ASN A 252 10.31 8.86 -9.67
CA ASN A 252 10.40 7.62 -10.41
C ASN A 252 10.99 7.90 -11.80
N ASN A 253 11.88 7.02 -12.26
CA ASN A 253 12.48 7.11 -13.60
C ASN A 253 11.52 6.61 -14.70
N ASP A 254 10.22 6.93 -14.58
CA ASP A 254 9.18 6.55 -15.53
C ASP A 254 8.41 7.78 -16.06
N PRO A 255 8.84 8.35 -17.20
CA PRO A 255 8.19 9.52 -17.79
C PRO A 255 6.75 9.25 -18.26
N LYS A 256 6.32 7.98 -18.39
CA LYS A 256 4.94 7.66 -18.83
C LYS A 256 3.91 8.13 -17.80
N ILE A 257 4.22 7.98 -16.52
CA ILE A 257 3.33 8.41 -15.44
C ILE A 257 3.26 9.93 -15.41
N VAL A 258 4.41 10.60 -15.55
CA VAL A 258 4.49 12.06 -15.58
C VAL A 258 3.70 12.62 -16.77
N ASN A 259 3.91 12.10 -17.97
CA ASN A 259 3.15 12.48 -19.17
C ASN A 259 1.65 12.28 -19.00
N TYR A 260 1.24 11.15 -18.40
CA TYR A 260 -0.17 10.89 -18.15
C TYR A 260 -0.74 11.91 -17.15
N LEU A 261 -0.09 12.11 -16.00
CA LEU A 261 -0.57 13.03 -14.98
C LEU A 261 -0.64 14.48 -15.50
N THR A 262 0.35 14.95 -16.25
CA THR A 262 0.35 16.31 -16.82
C THR A 262 -0.69 16.47 -17.92
N HIS A 263 -0.91 15.46 -18.76
CA HIS A 263 -1.98 15.45 -19.76
C HIS A 263 -3.37 15.63 -19.12
N PHE A 264 -3.59 15.05 -17.95
CA PHE A 264 -4.84 15.20 -17.17
C PHE A 264 -4.85 16.41 -16.21
N GLY A 265 -3.93 17.35 -16.37
CA GLY A 265 -3.97 18.63 -15.66
C GLY A 265 -3.33 18.62 -14.26
N ALA A 266 -2.39 17.71 -14.00
CA ALA A 266 -1.54 17.81 -12.81
C ALA A 266 -0.71 19.11 -12.85
N ASN A 267 -0.69 19.83 -11.74
CA ASN A 267 0.06 21.07 -11.59
C ASN A 267 1.56 20.79 -11.56
N VAL A 268 2.19 21.00 -12.71
CA VAL A 268 3.62 20.79 -12.95
C VAL A 268 4.52 21.63 -12.04
N ASN A 269 4.01 22.77 -11.56
CA ASN A 269 4.75 23.74 -10.75
C ASN A 269 4.27 23.75 -9.29
N ALA A 270 3.63 22.67 -8.82
CA ALA A 270 3.32 22.53 -7.40
C ALA A 270 4.64 22.51 -6.58
N THR A 271 4.62 23.08 -5.37
CA THR A 271 5.79 23.20 -4.49
C THR A 271 5.56 22.56 -3.13
N ALA A 272 6.34 21.59 -2.69
CA ALA A 272 6.13 20.93 -1.39
C ALA A 272 6.30 21.92 -0.21
N THR A 273 5.56 21.71 0.87
CA THR A 273 5.68 22.51 2.10
C THR A 273 6.75 21.94 3.04
N ALA A 274 7.05 20.65 2.95
CA ALA A 274 8.08 20.00 3.76
C ALA A 274 8.54 18.69 3.11
N PHE A 275 9.67 18.73 2.40
CA PHE A 275 10.31 17.56 1.81
C PHE A 275 11.60 17.25 2.56
N ALA A 276 11.77 16.00 3.03
CA ALA A 276 12.99 15.60 3.70
C ALA A 276 14.10 15.42 2.66
N ARG A 277 15.10 16.31 2.69
CA ARG A 277 16.32 16.21 1.91
C ARG A 277 17.46 15.79 2.82
N ARG A 278 18.19 14.75 2.43
CA ARG A 278 19.47 14.40 3.07
C ARG A 278 20.54 15.34 2.53
N ILE A 279 21.09 16.18 3.40
CA ILE A 279 22.27 16.99 3.10
C ILE A 279 23.46 16.37 3.83
N ARG A 280 24.63 16.35 3.18
CA ARG A 280 25.90 16.10 3.87
C ARG A 280 26.44 17.43 4.42
N GLU A 281 26.41 17.59 5.74
CA GLU A 281 27.09 18.69 6.43
C GLU A 281 28.34 18.13 7.14
N GLY A 282 29.52 18.33 6.53
CA GLY A 282 30.78 17.78 7.05
C GLY A 282 30.89 16.25 6.89
N GLU A 283 31.24 15.54 7.96
CA GLU A 283 31.25 14.06 8.02
C GLU A 283 29.87 13.46 8.37
N GLY A 284 28.85 14.29 8.61
CA GLY A 284 27.51 13.86 9.01
C GLY A 284 26.44 14.08 7.92
N GLU A 285 25.42 13.23 7.94
CA GLU A 285 24.18 13.43 7.17
C GLU A 285 23.12 14.07 8.08
N VAL A 286 22.52 15.16 7.63
CA VAL A 286 21.41 15.83 8.31
C VAL A 286 20.18 15.77 7.42
N ASP A 287 19.07 15.27 7.98
CA ASP A 287 17.76 15.42 7.35
C ASP A 287 17.30 16.86 7.55
N THR A 288 17.25 17.62 6.45
CA THR A 288 16.70 18.97 6.44
C THR A 288 15.32 18.95 5.80
N ILE A 289 14.44 19.82 6.31
CA ILE A 289 13.13 20.04 5.71
C ILE A 289 13.30 21.12 4.66
N VAL A 290 13.08 20.76 3.41
CA VAL A 290 13.06 21.69 2.27
C VAL A 290 11.62 22.08 1.97
N GLU A 291 11.38 23.37 1.88
CA GLU A 291 10.11 23.93 1.42
C GLU A 291 10.30 24.51 0.02
N GLY A 292 9.26 24.55 -0.82
CA GLY A 292 9.35 25.09 -2.19
C GLY A 292 9.74 24.05 -3.25
N TRP A 293 9.93 22.79 -2.88
CA TRP A 293 10.46 21.75 -3.77
C TRP A 293 9.48 21.34 -4.89
N THR A 294 9.95 21.26 -6.13
CA THR A 294 9.11 21.03 -7.34
C THR A 294 9.30 19.65 -7.98
N PRO A 295 8.36 19.17 -8.83
CA PRO A 295 8.56 17.98 -9.66
C PRO A 295 9.85 18.00 -10.50
N LEU A 296 10.24 19.18 -11.03
CA LEU A 296 11.45 19.32 -11.84
C LEU A 296 12.72 19.09 -11.00
N MET A 297 12.74 19.61 -9.76
CA MET A 297 13.84 19.36 -8.82
C MET A 297 13.94 17.88 -8.44
N ALA A 298 12.80 17.20 -8.31
CA ALA A 298 12.74 15.76 -8.08
C ALA A 298 13.39 14.96 -9.23
N ALA A 299 12.97 15.24 -10.47
CA ALA A 299 13.51 14.59 -11.64
C ALA A 299 15.02 14.86 -11.82
N ALA A 300 15.46 16.08 -11.52
CA ALA A 300 16.87 16.46 -11.56
C ALA A 300 17.71 15.76 -10.49
N GLN A 301 17.18 15.60 -9.27
CA GLN A 301 17.82 14.83 -8.20
C GLN A 301 18.03 13.36 -8.59
N MET A 302 17.12 12.78 -9.37
CA MET A 302 17.18 11.39 -9.86
C MET A 302 18.01 11.22 -11.13
N GLY A 303 18.34 12.32 -11.82
CA GLY A 303 19.11 12.30 -13.06
C GLY A 303 18.33 11.80 -14.28
N ASP A 304 16.99 11.82 -14.24
CA ASP A 304 16.18 11.31 -15.35
C ASP A 304 15.85 12.40 -16.37
N ASN A 305 16.69 12.50 -17.40
CA ASN A 305 16.51 13.46 -18.50
C ASN A 305 15.19 13.27 -19.26
N LYS A 306 14.61 12.05 -19.30
CA LYS A 306 13.34 11.83 -19.99
C LYS A 306 12.18 12.41 -19.19
N THR A 307 12.22 12.26 -17.87
CA THR A 307 11.22 12.86 -16.99
C THR A 307 11.37 14.39 -16.94
N ILE A 308 12.60 14.90 -16.94
CA ILE A 308 12.83 16.35 -17.07
C ILE A 308 12.26 16.87 -18.39
N GLN A 309 12.51 16.20 -19.52
CA GLN A 309 11.92 16.57 -20.80
C GLN A 309 10.39 16.59 -20.73
N ALA A 310 9.76 15.53 -20.20
CA ALA A 310 8.31 15.45 -20.03
C ALA A 310 7.73 16.60 -19.19
N LEU A 311 8.41 16.98 -18.11
CA LEU A 311 7.99 18.12 -17.27
C LEU A 311 8.13 19.45 -18.01
N LEU A 312 9.23 19.66 -18.76
CA LEU A 312 9.44 20.88 -19.55
C LEU A 312 8.41 20.99 -20.69
N ASP A 313 8.08 19.88 -21.35
CA ASP A 313 7.03 19.82 -22.37
C ASP A 313 5.66 20.14 -21.78
N ALA A 314 5.44 19.79 -20.50
CA ALA A 314 4.28 20.17 -19.71
C ALA A 314 4.39 21.58 -19.08
N ASN A 315 5.36 22.39 -19.51
CA ASN A 315 5.51 23.79 -19.13
C ASN A 315 5.95 24.00 -17.66
N ALA A 316 6.77 23.08 -17.13
CA ALA A 316 7.49 23.26 -15.87
C ALA A 316 8.39 24.50 -15.93
N ASP A 317 8.43 25.26 -14.83
CA ASP A 317 9.35 26.38 -14.69
C ASP A 317 10.78 25.86 -14.48
N LEU A 318 11.59 25.98 -15.54
CA LEU A 318 13.00 25.56 -15.55
C LEU A 318 13.83 26.25 -14.48
N ASN A 319 13.47 27.48 -14.11
CA ASN A 319 14.24 28.32 -13.18
C ASN A 319 13.59 28.42 -11.81
N ALA A 320 12.58 27.59 -11.52
CA ALA A 320 12.00 27.53 -10.18
C ALA A 320 13.09 27.21 -9.15
N THR A 321 13.01 27.90 -8.01
CA THR A 321 13.84 27.66 -6.84
C THR A 321 12.99 27.23 -5.66
N ASP A 322 13.56 26.42 -4.77
CA ASP A 322 12.98 26.15 -3.47
C ASP A 322 13.23 27.34 -2.51
N ASN A 323 12.80 27.22 -1.25
CA ASN A 323 12.92 28.32 -0.28
C ASN A 323 14.37 28.59 0.16
N ASP A 324 15.30 27.67 -0.12
CA ASP A 324 16.75 27.87 0.06
C ASP A 324 17.41 28.41 -1.21
N ASN A 325 16.62 28.84 -2.20
CA ASN A 325 17.05 29.24 -3.53
C ASN A 325 17.77 28.13 -4.32
N TRP A 326 17.57 26.85 -4.00
CA TRP A 326 18.10 25.77 -4.81
C TRP A 326 17.23 25.55 -6.04
N ASN A 327 17.85 25.52 -7.23
CA ASN A 327 17.19 25.15 -8.48
C ASN A 327 17.50 23.70 -8.89
N ALA A 328 16.85 23.22 -9.95
CA ALA A 328 17.05 21.86 -10.47
C ALA A 328 18.52 21.55 -10.82
N LEU A 329 19.30 22.55 -11.28
CA LEU A 329 20.73 22.37 -11.57
C LEU A 329 21.53 22.00 -10.32
N MET A 330 21.30 22.69 -9.20
CA MET A 330 22.00 22.41 -7.94
C MET A 330 21.70 20.99 -7.44
N TYR A 331 20.45 20.52 -7.56
CA TYR A 331 20.07 19.14 -7.24
C TYR A 331 20.81 18.12 -8.13
N ALA A 332 20.85 18.34 -9.45
CA ALA A 332 21.57 17.44 -10.37
C ALA A 332 23.08 17.42 -10.12
N VAL A 333 23.68 18.56 -9.74
CA VAL A 333 25.09 18.66 -9.37
C VAL A 333 25.38 17.91 -8.08
N GLN A 334 24.58 18.13 -7.04
CA GLN A 334 24.73 17.45 -5.75
C GLN A 334 24.63 15.93 -5.91
N SER A 335 23.70 15.44 -6.75
CA SER A 335 23.58 14.01 -7.06
C SER A 335 24.64 13.47 -8.03
N GLY A 336 25.52 14.33 -8.57
CA GLY A 336 26.60 13.94 -9.47
C GLY A 336 26.17 13.58 -10.90
N HIS A 337 24.97 13.98 -11.33
CA HIS A 337 24.39 13.62 -12.63
C HIS A 337 24.88 14.55 -13.76
N LEU A 338 26.12 14.35 -14.21
CA LEU A 338 26.76 15.20 -15.24
C LEU A 338 25.93 15.32 -16.54
N ASP A 339 25.34 14.23 -17.01
CA ASP A 339 24.52 14.23 -18.23
C ASP A 339 23.24 15.06 -18.05
N THR A 340 22.65 15.03 -16.86
CA THR A 340 21.50 15.87 -16.50
C THR A 340 21.89 17.33 -16.38
N VAL A 341 23.04 17.64 -15.78
CA VAL A 341 23.57 19.00 -15.75
C VAL A 341 23.78 19.53 -17.16
N ARG A 342 24.39 18.75 -18.06
CA ARG A 342 24.52 19.13 -19.48
C ARG A 342 23.17 19.39 -20.15
N TYR A 343 22.20 18.54 -19.87
CA TYR A 343 20.85 18.66 -20.40
C TYR A 343 20.17 19.95 -19.91
N LEU A 344 20.15 20.22 -18.60
CA LEU A 344 19.55 21.42 -18.02
C LEU A 344 20.23 22.71 -18.52
N VAL A 345 21.56 22.72 -18.64
CA VAL A 345 22.33 23.84 -19.23
C VAL A 345 21.89 24.07 -20.68
N LYS A 346 21.76 23.00 -21.48
CA LYS A 346 21.29 23.09 -22.86
C LYS A 346 19.86 23.63 -22.94
N SER A 347 19.02 23.31 -21.96
CA SER A 347 17.65 23.82 -21.84
C SER A 347 17.56 25.28 -21.40
N GLY A 348 18.68 25.91 -21.03
CA GLY A 348 18.73 27.34 -20.67
C GLY A 348 18.44 27.64 -19.19
N ILE A 349 18.78 26.71 -18.28
CA ILE A 349 18.66 26.95 -16.84
C ILE A 349 19.64 28.05 -16.38
N ASP A 350 19.23 28.88 -15.43
CA ASP A 350 20.10 29.88 -14.82
C ASP A 350 21.22 29.21 -13.99
N LEU A 351 22.46 29.46 -14.42
CA LEU A 351 23.68 28.89 -13.82
C LEU A 351 24.17 29.67 -12.61
N ASN A 352 23.73 30.91 -12.46
CA ASN A 352 24.28 31.88 -11.51
C ASN A 352 23.38 32.09 -10.29
N VAL A 353 22.38 31.23 -10.09
CA VAL A 353 21.56 31.22 -8.89
C VAL A 353 22.46 30.97 -7.67
N GLU A 354 22.29 31.79 -6.65
CA GLU A 354 22.94 31.65 -5.34
C GLU A 354 21.91 31.18 -4.31
N SER A 355 22.23 30.09 -3.60
CA SER A 355 21.42 29.62 -2.50
C SER A 355 21.41 30.62 -1.33
N THR A 356 20.54 30.42 -0.35
CA THR A 356 20.55 31.18 0.92
C THR A 356 21.87 31.05 1.69
N PHE A 357 22.69 30.06 1.35
CA PHE A 357 24.03 29.82 1.89
C PHE A 357 25.15 30.35 0.97
N ASN A 358 24.82 31.17 -0.04
CA ASN A 358 25.72 31.67 -1.09
C ASN A 358 26.42 30.55 -1.88
N GLN A 359 25.77 29.40 -2.03
CA GLN A 359 26.27 28.31 -2.85
C GLN A 359 25.76 28.46 -4.27
N THR A 360 26.65 28.27 -5.24
CA THR A 360 26.31 28.13 -6.67
C THR A 360 26.42 26.67 -7.07
N ALA A 361 25.88 26.30 -8.23
CA ALA A 361 26.12 24.98 -8.81
C ALA A 361 27.62 24.66 -8.93
N LEU A 362 28.46 25.65 -9.26
CA LEU A 362 29.90 25.46 -9.33
C LEU A 362 30.54 25.22 -7.95
N SER A 363 30.14 25.95 -6.91
CA SER A 363 30.70 25.72 -5.57
C SER A 363 30.29 24.35 -5.02
N ILE A 364 29.04 23.92 -5.23
CA ILE A 364 28.59 22.57 -4.86
C ILE A 364 29.44 21.51 -5.56
N ALA A 365 29.71 21.65 -6.87
CA ALA A 365 30.54 20.71 -7.61
C ALA A 365 31.99 20.63 -7.06
N VAL A 366 32.53 21.76 -6.59
CA VAL A 366 33.85 21.85 -5.95
C VAL A 366 33.83 21.13 -4.60
N ASP A 367 32.80 21.34 -3.78
CA ASP A 367 32.65 20.70 -2.46
C ASP A 367 32.49 19.17 -2.58
N GLU A 368 31.82 18.69 -3.63
CA GLU A 368 31.70 17.25 -3.92
C GLU A 368 32.94 16.65 -4.59
N GLY A 369 33.92 17.46 -5.00
CA GLY A 369 35.16 16.99 -5.62
C GLY A 369 34.98 16.33 -7.00
N ASN A 370 33.87 16.60 -7.71
CA ASN A 370 33.56 16.00 -9.00
C ASN A 370 34.27 16.77 -10.15
N GLN A 371 35.52 16.41 -10.44
CA GLN A 371 36.34 17.15 -11.41
C GLN A 371 35.70 17.31 -12.81
N PRO A 372 35.12 16.26 -13.43
CA PRO A 372 34.41 16.41 -14.71
C PRO A 372 33.26 17.43 -14.66
N MET A 373 32.53 17.49 -13.53
CA MET A 373 31.45 18.47 -13.31
C MET A 373 32.01 19.89 -13.18
N ILE A 374 33.06 20.07 -12.38
CA ILE A 374 33.75 21.35 -12.19
C ILE A 374 34.25 21.91 -13.53
N ASP A 375 34.92 21.08 -14.32
CA ASP A 375 35.48 21.48 -15.61
C ASP A 375 34.38 21.90 -16.58
N PHE A 376 33.27 21.14 -16.61
CA PHE A 376 32.12 21.48 -17.44
C PHE A 376 31.48 22.81 -17.02
N LEU A 377 31.14 22.99 -15.74
CA LEU A 377 30.49 24.20 -15.23
C LEU A 377 31.38 25.44 -15.43
N LYS A 378 32.69 25.35 -15.22
CA LYS A 378 33.64 26.44 -15.53
C LYS A 378 33.63 26.80 -17.03
N SER A 379 33.58 25.79 -17.90
CA SER A 379 33.61 25.99 -19.35
C SER A 379 32.38 26.73 -19.88
N VAL A 380 31.22 26.58 -19.23
CA VAL A 380 29.97 27.26 -19.64
C VAL A 380 29.86 28.65 -19.01
N ASN A 381 30.30 28.84 -17.75
CA ASN A 381 30.27 30.16 -17.09
C ASN A 381 31.22 31.18 -17.75
N ALA A 382 32.35 30.72 -18.30
CA ALA A 382 33.28 31.57 -19.05
C ALA A 382 32.69 32.06 -20.39
N LYS A 383 31.72 31.34 -20.96
CA LYS A 383 31.06 31.71 -22.22
C LYS A 383 29.92 32.71 -22.02
N ASP A 384 29.16 32.55 -20.93
CA ASP A 384 28.03 33.43 -20.60
C ASP A 384 28.48 34.87 -20.27
N SER A 385 29.72 35.04 -19.79
CA SER A 385 30.34 36.34 -19.55
C SER A 385 30.95 37.01 -20.79
N SER A 386 30.90 36.37 -21.97
CA SER A 386 31.55 36.89 -23.20
C SER A 386 30.66 37.09 -24.43
N GLU A 387 29.38 36.69 -24.45
CA GLU A 387 28.48 36.99 -25.58
C GLU A 387 27.00 37.19 -25.18
N PRO A 388 26.29 38.22 -25.71
CA PRO A 388 24.85 38.30 -25.60
C PRO A 388 24.21 37.23 -26.49
N LEU A 389 23.37 36.39 -25.88
CA LEU A 389 22.64 35.26 -26.48
C LEU A 389 22.18 35.53 -27.92
N LEU A 390 22.91 34.96 -28.87
CA LEU A 390 22.46 34.81 -30.24
C LEU A 390 21.25 33.88 -30.25
N LYS A 391 20.14 34.41 -30.79
CA LYS A 391 19.01 33.64 -31.32
C LYS A 391 19.55 32.41 -32.05
N LEU A 392 19.42 31.24 -31.45
CA LEU A 392 19.58 29.99 -32.20
C LEU A 392 18.28 29.77 -32.96
N ASN A 393 18.37 30.08 -34.24
CA ASN A 393 17.40 29.87 -35.29
C ASN A 393 16.64 28.55 -35.14
N GLU A 394 15.32 28.65 -35.26
CA GLU A 394 14.49 27.88 -36.20
C GLU A 394 15.29 26.88 -37.05
N THR A 395 15.46 25.64 -36.60
CA THR A 395 15.54 24.44 -37.45
C THR A 395 15.61 23.17 -36.60
N VAL A 396 14.56 22.33 -36.73
CA VAL A 396 14.44 20.94 -36.27
C VAL A 396 14.20 20.83 -34.74
N ILE A 397 12.99 20.49 -34.27
CA ILE A 397 12.43 19.12 -34.30
C ILE A 397 10.92 19.18 -34.64
N GLU A 398 10.59 18.89 -35.89
CA GLU A 398 9.37 18.14 -36.22
C GLU A 398 9.65 16.69 -35.82
N ILE A 399 9.31 16.34 -34.58
CA ILE A 399 8.92 14.97 -34.23
C ILE A 399 7.62 15.16 -33.45
N LEU A 400 6.56 15.46 -34.20
CA LEU A 400 5.23 15.10 -33.75
C LEU A 400 5.21 13.56 -33.64
N PRO A 401 4.60 12.98 -32.60
CA PRO A 401 4.40 11.54 -32.55
C PRO A 401 3.66 11.12 -33.82
N THR A 402 4.12 10.05 -34.46
CA THR A 402 3.42 9.44 -35.60
C THR A 402 2.00 9.07 -35.15
N ASP A 403 1.00 9.34 -36.00
CA ASP A 403 -0.44 9.12 -35.75
C ASP A 403 -0.80 7.73 -35.21
N GLU A 404 0.09 6.73 -35.34
CA GLU A 404 -0.05 5.41 -34.72
C GLU A 404 0.00 5.40 -33.18
N GLU A 405 0.75 6.29 -32.51
CA GLU A 405 0.86 6.31 -31.03
C GLU A 405 -0.24 7.13 -30.32
N LEU A 406 -0.93 8.01 -31.05
CA LEU A 406 -2.12 8.72 -30.56
C LEU A 406 -3.41 7.90 -30.71
N SER A 407 -3.44 6.92 -31.62
CA SER A 407 -4.61 6.07 -31.87
C SER A 407 -5.01 5.18 -30.69
N VAL A 408 -4.10 4.93 -29.75
CA VAL A 408 -4.39 4.11 -28.55
C VAL A 408 -5.18 4.90 -27.49
N TYR A 409 -5.21 6.24 -27.57
CA TYR A 409 -5.93 7.09 -26.62
C TYR A 409 -7.30 7.59 -27.14
N GLU A 410 -7.57 7.53 -28.45
CA GLU A 410 -8.87 7.90 -29.02
C GLU A 410 -9.96 6.83 -28.78
N ASP A 411 -9.60 5.56 -28.67
CA ASP A 411 -10.57 4.46 -28.48
C ASP A 411 -11.28 4.50 -27.11
N ALA A 412 -10.73 5.21 -26.12
CA ALA A 412 -11.38 5.40 -24.81
C ALA A 412 -12.45 6.51 -24.81
N VAL A 413 -12.46 7.40 -25.80
CA VAL A 413 -13.37 8.57 -25.84
C VAL A 413 -14.67 8.28 -26.61
N THR A 414 -14.72 7.21 -27.42
CA THR A 414 -15.92 6.84 -28.19
C THR A 414 -16.93 5.92 -27.49
N ALA A 415 -16.67 5.46 -26.26
CA ALA A 415 -17.64 4.69 -25.48
C ALA A 415 -18.30 5.58 -24.41
N LYS A 416 -19.37 6.24 -24.86
CA LYS A 416 -20.34 7.05 -24.10
C LYS A 416 -20.77 6.49 -22.75
#